data_AF-A0A8U0QEP4-F1
#
_entry.id   AF-A0A8U0QEP4-F1
#
_cell.length_a   1.000
_cell.length_b   1.000
_cell.length_c   1.000
_cell.angle_alpha   90.00
_cell.angle_beta   90.00
_cell.angle_gamma   90.00
#
_symmetry.space_group_name_H-M   'P 1'
#
loop_
_entity.id
_entity.type
_entity.pdbx_description
1 polymer ?
#
loop_
_entity_poly.entity_id
_entity_poly.type
_entity_poly.pdbx_seq_one_letter_code
_entity_poly.pdbx_strand_id
1 'polypeptide(L)'
;FSLDFRVLLTGTPIQNNLTELYSLLSFIQPSLFPTDQTEDFTNTYSQVQTQPTLASDLQRVLQPFLLRRVKAEVAADLPVKTEILMYHGLSALQKRYYKAILTKDLYAFGNEQGNKTRLLNILMQLRKCVDHPYLFDGVEPEPFEMGEHLIQASGKLCLLDSMLAYLHQGGHHILLFSQMTRMLDILQDYMEYRGYSYERLDGSVRGEERNLAIKNFSSKDVFVFLLSTKAGGVGMNLTAADTVIFIDSDFNPQNDLQAAARCHRIGQTR
;
A
#
# COMPACT_ATOMS: atom_id res chain seq x y z
N PHE A 1 -27.05 19.95 -2.17
CA PHE A 1 -27.08 20.36 -0.75
C PHE A 1 -26.89 21.86 -0.68
N SER A 2 -27.68 22.58 0.12
CA SER A 2 -27.40 23.98 0.49
C SER A 2 -26.56 23.94 1.76
N LEU A 3 -25.33 24.42 1.71
CA LEU A 3 -24.37 24.37 2.81
C LEU A 3 -23.70 25.74 2.94
N ASP A 4 -23.65 26.29 4.14
CA ASP A 4 -23.05 27.61 4.40
C ASP A 4 -21.51 27.56 4.38
N PHE A 5 -20.92 26.42 4.78
CA PHE A 5 -19.48 26.23 4.86
C PHE A 5 -19.09 24.77 4.59
N ARG A 6 -17.91 24.57 3.98
CA ARG A 6 -17.38 23.24 3.63
C ARG A 6 -15.95 23.12 4.10
N VAL A 7 -15.65 22.01 4.78
CA VAL A 7 -14.29 21.63 5.19
C VAL A 7 -14.00 20.25 4.62
N LEU A 8 -12.86 20.12 3.94
CA LEU A 8 -12.31 18.84 3.52
C LEU A 8 -11.13 18.46 4.40
N LEU A 9 -11.13 17.23 4.89
CA LEU A 9 -10.02 16.65 5.63
C LEU A 9 -9.36 15.56 4.79
N THR A 10 -8.10 15.77 4.42
CA THR A 10 -7.31 14.81 3.66
C THR A 10 -5.88 14.78 4.15
N GLY A 11 -5.32 13.58 4.29
CA GLY A 11 -3.90 13.40 4.60
C GLY A 11 -2.99 13.58 3.39
N THR A 12 -3.54 13.48 2.18
CA THR A 12 -2.83 13.64 0.91
C THR A 12 -3.68 14.46 -0.06
N PRO A 13 -3.61 15.80 0.00
CA PRO A 13 -4.49 16.67 -0.80
C PRO A 13 -4.23 16.63 -2.31
N ILE A 14 -3.08 16.10 -2.74
CA ILE A 14 -2.69 16.00 -4.15
C ILE A 14 -2.38 14.53 -4.37
N GLN A 15 -3.32 13.72 -4.88
CA GLN A 15 -3.09 12.27 -4.98
C GLN A 15 -2.39 11.85 -6.27
N ASN A 16 -2.96 12.15 -7.43
CA ASN A 16 -2.37 11.68 -8.69
C ASN A 16 -2.43 12.65 -9.88
N ASN A 17 -3.39 13.59 -9.94
CA ASN A 17 -3.42 14.58 -11.01
C ASN A 17 -4.01 15.95 -10.59
N LEU A 18 -3.82 16.96 -11.43
CA LEU A 18 -4.31 18.34 -11.22
C LEU A 18 -5.84 18.46 -11.30
N THR A 19 -6.49 17.62 -12.09
CA THR A 19 -7.95 17.55 -12.23
C THR A 19 -8.63 17.16 -10.91
N GLU A 20 -8.05 16.21 -10.17
CA GLU A 20 -8.53 15.77 -8.86
C GLU A 20 -8.42 16.91 -7.84
N LEU A 21 -7.27 17.59 -7.82
CA LEU A 21 -7.07 18.78 -6.98
C LEU A 21 -8.11 19.86 -7.30
N TYR A 22 -8.33 20.15 -8.59
CA TYR A 22 -9.31 21.14 -9.02
C TYR A 22 -10.74 20.73 -8.62
N SER A 23 -11.07 19.44 -8.72
CA SER A 23 -12.37 18.92 -8.30
C SER A 23 -12.62 19.15 -6.80
N LEU A 24 -11.59 19.00 -5.95
CA LEU A 24 -11.69 19.30 -4.51
C LEU A 24 -11.89 20.80 -4.25
N LEU A 25 -11.18 21.66 -4.98
CA LEU A 25 -11.32 23.13 -4.88
C LEU A 25 -12.70 23.61 -5.35
N SER A 26 -13.17 23.07 -6.48
CA SER A 26 -14.50 23.35 -7.01
C SER A 26 -15.60 22.91 -6.04
N PHE A 27 -15.39 21.80 -5.34
CA PHE A 27 -16.29 21.37 -4.27
C PHE A 27 -16.28 22.34 -3.08
N ILE A 28 -15.12 22.83 -2.63
CA ILE A 28 -15.01 23.77 -1.50
C ILE A 28 -15.59 25.15 -1.84
N GLN A 29 -15.23 25.70 -3.01
CA GLN A 29 -15.62 27.04 -3.43
C GLN A 29 -15.93 27.10 -4.94
N PRO A 30 -17.16 26.70 -5.35
CA PRO A 30 -17.59 26.67 -6.74
C PRO A 30 -17.60 28.05 -7.42
N SER A 31 -17.72 29.13 -6.65
CA SER A 31 -17.75 30.50 -7.19
C SER A 31 -16.37 30.99 -7.68
N LEU A 32 -15.29 30.49 -7.08
CA LEU A 32 -13.92 30.81 -7.49
C LEU A 32 -13.33 29.74 -8.41
N PHE A 33 -13.78 28.50 -8.28
CA PHE A 33 -13.32 27.36 -9.07
C PHE A 33 -14.52 26.69 -9.76
N PRO A 34 -15.07 27.33 -10.81
CA PRO A 34 -16.22 26.79 -11.51
C PRO A 34 -15.79 25.58 -12.37
N THR A 35 -16.69 24.59 -12.51
CA THR A 35 -16.35 23.29 -13.10
C THR A 35 -15.94 23.36 -14.58
N ASP A 36 -16.37 24.39 -15.30
CA ASP A 36 -16.04 24.68 -16.69
C ASP A 36 -14.56 25.08 -16.90
N GLN A 37 -13.89 25.63 -15.89
CA GLN A 37 -12.49 26.06 -15.97
C GLN A 37 -11.47 24.95 -15.61
N THR A 38 -11.93 23.71 -15.44
CA THR A 38 -11.07 22.58 -15.06
C THR A 38 -9.94 22.35 -16.08
N GLU A 39 -10.24 22.46 -17.38
CA GLU A 39 -9.27 22.25 -18.46
C GLU A 39 -8.22 23.36 -18.49
N ASP A 40 -8.66 24.62 -18.38
CA ASP A 40 -7.77 25.79 -18.37
C ASP A 40 -6.77 25.72 -17.22
N PHE A 41 -7.23 25.37 -16.03
CA PHE A 41 -6.38 25.17 -14.86
C PHE A 41 -5.36 24.04 -15.09
N THR A 42 -5.83 22.90 -15.61
CA THR A 42 -4.97 21.73 -15.85
C THR A 42 -3.91 22.04 -16.90
N ASN A 43 -4.25 22.76 -17.96
CA ASN A 43 -3.33 23.18 -19.01
C ASN A 43 -2.29 24.18 -18.49
N THR A 44 -2.74 25.18 -17.72
CA THR A 44 -1.87 26.21 -17.13
C THR A 44 -0.80 25.61 -16.23
N TYR A 45 -1.18 24.64 -15.38
CA TYR A 45 -0.26 24.02 -14.43
C TYR A 45 0.30 22.65 -14.88
N SER A 46 0.09 22.27 -16.14
CA SER A 46 0.57 20.97 -16.68
C SER A 46 2.07 20.72 -16.49
N GLN A 47 2.87 21.79 -16.52
CA GLN A 47 4.34 21.76 -16.37
C GLN A 47 4.83 22.16 -14.98
N VAL A 48 3.96 22.12 -13.96
CA VAL A 48 4.30 22.55 -12.59
C VAL A 48 5.49 21.80 -11.97
N GLN A 49 5.71 20.54 -12.36
CA GLN A 49 6.84 19.75 -11.86
C GLN A 49 8.19 20.19 -12.45
N THR A 50 8.18 20.73 -13.67
CA THR A 50 9.39 21.14 -14.41
C THR A 50 9.69 22.62 -14.28
N GLN A 51 8.69 23.44 -13.95
CA GLN A 51 8.83 24.90 -13.85
C GLN A 51 8.59 25.40 -12.41
N PRO A 52 9.64 25.85 -11.70
CA PRO A 52 9.53 26.27 -10.30
C PRO A 52 8.67 27.52 -10.11
N THR A 53 8.60 28.40 -11.10
CA THR A 53 7.75 29.60 -11.08
C THR A 53 6.27 29.24 -11.02
N LEU A 54 5.82 28.31 -11.88
CA LEU A 54 4.44 27.80 -11.86
C LEU A 54 4.11 27.08 -10.54
N ALA A 55 5.07 26.35 -9.97
CA ALA A 55 4.89 25.71 -8.66
C ALA A 55 4.66 26.73 -7.54
N SER A 56 5.45 27.81 -7.52
CA SER A 56 5.28 28.90 -6.54
C SER A 56 3.95 29.64 -6.71
N ASP A 57 3.52 29.85 -7.96
CA ASP A 57 2.24 30.49 -8.26
C ASP A 57 1.06 29.62 -7.81
N LEU A 58 1.09 28.32 -8.14
CA LEU A 58 0.09 27.37 -7.68
C LEU A 58 0.02 27.32 -6.15
N GLN A 59 1.17 27.28 -5.47
CA GLN A 59 1.21 27.27 -4.01
C GLN A 59 0.54 28.51 -3.41
N ARG A 60 0.76 29.69 -4.01
CA ARG A 60 0.13 30.96 -3.60
C ARG A 60 -1.40 30.92 -3.79
N VAL A 61 -1.87 30.37 -4.90
CA VAL A 61 -3.32 30.20 -5.18
C VAL A 61 -3.96 29.23 -4.17
N LEU A 62 -3.26 28.16 -3.80
CA LEU A 62 -3.76 27.14 -2.87
C LEU A 62 -3.68 27.56 -1.39
N GLN A 63 -2.73 28.44 -1.02
CA GLN A 63 -2.46 28.85 0.36
C GLN A 63 -3.71 29.21 1.20
N PRO A 64 -4.68 30.01 0.71
CA PRO A 64 -5.87 30.37 1.51
C PRO A 64 -6.85 29.20 1.71
N PHE A 65 -6.80 28.16 0.87
CA PHE A 65 -7.72 27.02 0.91
C PHE A 65 -7.10 25.77 1.55
N LEU A 66 -5.76 25.71 1.62
CA LEU A 66 -5.02 24.52 2.01
C LEU A 66 -4.10 24.82 3.19
N LEU A 67 -4.41 24.22 4.33
CA LEU A 67 -3.52 24.18 5.49
C LEU A 67 -2.85 22.80 5.55
N ARG A 68 -1.54 22.76 5.28
CA ARG A 68 -0.72 21.55 5.38
C ARG A 68 0.45 21.79 6.32
N ARG A 69 0.69 20.82 7.21
CA ARG A 69 1.82 20.80 8.16
C ARG A 69 2.54 19.46 8.01
N VAL A 70 3.86 19.43 8.11
CA VAL A 70 4.62 18.17 8.11
C VAL A 70 4.94 17.72 9.54
N LYS A 71 5.06 16.41 9.77
CA LYS A 71 5.31 15.87 11.12
C LYS A 71 6.59 16.42 11.75
N ALA A 72 7.62 16.65 10.94
CA ALA A 72 8.87 17.25 11.39
C ALA A 72 8.70 18.68 11.97
N GLU A 73 7.68 19.43 11.55
CA GLU A 73 7.40 20.77 12.06
C GLU A 73 6.66 20.75 13.41
N VAL A 74 5.92 19.67 13.70
CA VAL A 74 4.93 19.65 14.79
C VAL A 74 5.15 18.56 15.84
N ALA A 75 5.98 17.56 15.56
CA ALA A 75 6.17 16.40 16.44
C ALA A 75 7.66 16.08 16.57
N ALA A 76 8.38 16.87 17.38
CA ALA A 76 9.82 16.70 17.63
C ALA A 76 10.15 15.37 18.32
N ASP A 77 9.22 14.84 19.12
CA ASP A 77 9.40 13.58 19.87
C ASP A 77 9.16 12.32 19.02
N LEU A 78 8.76 12.47 17.76
CA LEU A 78 8.47 11.34 16.89
C LEU A 78 9.79 10.71 16.38
N PRO A 79 10.02 9.40 16.56
CA PRO A 79 11.22 8.73 16.07
C PRO A 79 11.42 8.92 14.56
N VAL A 80 12.69 8.91 14.13
CA VAL A 80 13.04 9.03 12.71
C VAL A 80 12.59 7.78 11.96
N LYS A 81 11.78 7.95 10.92
CA LYS A 81 11.38 6.85 10.04
C LYS A 81 12.51 6.51 9.09
N THR A 82 12.92 5.23 9.05
CA THR A 82 13.83 4.70 8.03
C THR A 82 13.05 3.88 7.01
N GLU A 83 13.40 4.00 5.74
CA GLU A 83 12.77 3.28 4.63
C GLU A 83 13.83 2.50 3.87
N ILE A 84 13.66 1.18 3.75
CA ILE A 84 14.64 0.26 3.16
C ILE A 84 13.94 -0.56 2.08
N LEU A 85 14.50 -0.51 0.87
CA LEU A 85 14.05 -1.35 -0.24
C LEU A 85 14.88 -2.64 -0.27
N MET A 86 14.21 -3.76 -0.03
CA MET A 86 14.84 -5.08 0.00
C MET A 86 14.70 -5.77 -1.36
N TYR A 87 15.81 -5.98 -2.04
CA TYR A 87 15.83 -6.71 -3.31
C TYR A 87 15.90 -8.22 -3.07
N HIS A 88 15.11 -8.99 -3.82
CA HIS A 88 15.13 -10.45 -3.76
C HIS A 88 15.14 -11.06 -5.16
N GLY A 89 15.67 -12.28 -5.27
CA GLY A 89 15.60 -13.07 -6.49
C GLY A 89 14.24 -13.77 -6.65
N LEU A 90 14.03 -14.33 -7.84
CA LEU A 90 12.93 -15.27 -8.10
C LEU A 90 13.37 -16.71 -7.79
N SER A 91 12.49 -17.49 -7.17
CA SER A 91 12.68 -18.95 -7.01
C SER A 91 12.70 -19.66 -8.36
N ALA A 92 13.13 -20.93 -8.38
CA ALA A 92 13.10 -21.73 -9.61
C ALA A 92 11.68 -21.86 -10.18
N LEU A 93 10.69 -22.05 -9.30
CA LEU A 93 9.27 -22.14 -9.69
C LEU A 93 8.76 -20.81 -10.25
N GLN A 94 9.07 -19.69 -9.57
CA GLN A 94 8.73 -18.35 -10.05
C GLN A 94 9.35 -18.08 -11.42
N LYS A 95 10.63 -18.38 -11.65
CA LYS A 95 11.27 -18.21 -12.97
C LYS A 95 10.55 -18.98 -14.08
N ARG A 96 10.12 -20.22 -13.78
CA ARG A 96 9.35 -21.05 -14.73
C ARG A 96 8.03 -20.38 -15.12
N TYR A 97 7.23 -19.98 -14.13
CA TYR A 97 5.93 -19.34 -14.38
C TYR A 97 6.07 -17.94 -14.98
N TYR A 98 7.04 -17.15 -14.54
CA TYR A 98 7.33 -15.83 -15.07
C TYR A 98 7.64 -15.90 -16.58
N LYS A 99 8.50 -16.85 -16.98
CA LYS A 99 8.77 -17.11 -18.40
C LYS A 99 7.53 -17.59 -19.15
N ALA A 100 6.74 -18.49 -18.56
CA ALA A 100 5.51 -18.98 -19.18
C ALA A 100 4.48 -17.86 -19.41
N ILE A 101 4.32 -16.93 -18.46
CA ILE A 101 3.42 -15.77 -18.57
C ILE A 101 3.85 -14.86 -19.71
N LEU A 102 5.15 -14.56 -19.82
CA LEU A 102 5.67 -13.70 -20.89
C LEU A 102 5.57 -14.35 -22.28
N THR A 103 5.82 -15.66 -22.36
CA THR A 103 5.85 -16.38 -23.65
C THR A 103 4.48 -16.80 -24.15
N LYS A 104 3.46 -16.87 -23.27
CA LYS A 104 2.07 -17.15 -23.65
C LYS A 104 1.52 -16.13 -24.63
N ASP A 105 2.08 -14.91 -24.64
CA ASP A 105 1.54 -13.80 -25.40
C ASP A 105 2.59 -12.83 -25.94
N LEU A 106 3.50 -13.35 -26.76
CA LEU A 106 4.58 -12.56 -27.37
C LEU A 106 4.06 -11.37 -28.20
N TYR A 107 2.87 -11.50 -28.78
CA TYR A 107 2.25 -10.45 -29.61
C TYR A 107 1.58 -9.33 -28.80
N ALA A 108 1.30 -9.53 -27.51
CA ALA A 108 0.78 -8.46 -26.65
C ALA A 108 1.77 -7.29 -26.48
N PHE A 109 3.07 -7.55 -26.70
CA PHE A 109 4.15 -6.57 -26.64
C PHE A 109 4.43 -5.89 -27.99
N GLY A 110 3.75 -6.29 -29.06
CA GLY A 110 3.80 -5.62 -30.37
C GLY A 110 2.86 -4.42 -30.44
N ASN A 111 3.36 -3.29 -30.95
CA ASN A 111 2.63 -2.02 -31.03
C ASN A 111 1.33 -2.16 -31.81
N GLU A 112 0.20 -1.82 -31.17
CA GLU A 112 -0.95 -1.09 -31.74
C GLU A 112 -2.02 -0.87 -30.64
N GLN A 113 -2.79 0.21 -30.76
CA GLN A 113 -3.65 0.86 -29.77
C GLN A 113 -4.83 0.04 -29.19
N GLY A 114 -4.78 -1.30 -29.23
CA GLY A 114 -5.79 -2.22 -28.68
C GLY A 114 -5.36 -3.08 -27.50
N ASN A 115 -4.08 -3.06 -27.09
CA ASN A 115 -3.52 -4.03 -26.13
C ASN A 115 -3.49 -3.60 -24.64
N LYS A 116 -4.04 -2.43 -24.26
CA LYS A 116 -3.91 -1.91 -22.88
C LYS A 116 -4.47 -2.86 -21.82
N THR A 117 -5.70 -3.34 -21.99
CA THR A 117 -6.34 -4.28 -21.04
C THR A 117 -5.59 -5.62 -20.97
N ARG A 118 -5.07 -6.07 -22.10
CA ARG A 118 -4.29 -7.32 -22.21
C ARG A 118 -2.96 -7.21 -21.46
N LEU A 119 -2.24 -6.10 -21.66
CA LEU A 119 -1.00 -5.79 -20.95
C LEU A 119 -1.23 -5.64 -19.44
N LEU A 120 -2.33 -5.00 -19.03
CA LEU A 120 -2.71 -4.91 -17.61
C LEU A 120 -2.97 -6.29 -17.01
N ASN A 121 -3.63 -7.19 -17.74
CA ASN A 121 -3.82 -8.57 -17.28
C ASN A 121 -2.48 -9.32 -17.14
N ILE A 122 -1.57 -9.18 -18.11
CA ILE A 122 -0.22 -9.77 -18.04
C ILE A 122 0.52 -9.21 -16.82
N LEU A 123 0.50 -7.89 -16.62
CA LEU A 123 1.11 -7.23 -15.46
C LEU A 123 0.57 -7.78 -14.14
N MET A 124 -0.74 -7.98 -14.04
CA MET A 124 -1.36 -8.58 -12.85
C MET A 124 -0.91 -10.03 -12.62
N GLN A 125 -0.77 -10.85 -13.67
CA GLN A 125 -0.23 -12.20 -13.51
C GLN A 125 1.25 -12.18 -13.09
N LEU A 126 2.05 -11.26 -13.64
CA LEU A 126 3.45 -11.09 -13.24
C LEU A 126 3.55 -10.68 -11.77
N ARG A 127 2.69 -9.77 -11.28
CA ARG A 127 2.61 -9.41 -9.86
C ARG A 127 2.33 -10.64 -8.99
N LYS A 128 1.28 -11.42 -9.30
CA LYS A 128 0.97 -12.66 -8.59
C LYS A 128 2.17 -13.61 -8.55
N CYS A 129 2.86 -13.78 -9.67
CA CYS A 129 4.03 -14.66 -9.77
C CYS A 129 5.19 -14.20 -8.87
N VAL A 130 5.44 -12.89 -8.78
CA VAL A 130 6.52 -12.34 -7.95
C VAL A 130 6.17 -12.39 -6.46
N ASP A 131 4.89 -12.29 -6.10
CA ASP A 131 4.42 -12.46 -4.73
C ASP A 131 4.53 -13.91 -4.29
N HIS A 132 3.78 -14.81 -4.92
CA HIS A 132 3.83 -16.23 -4.61
C HIS A 132 3.26 -17.11 -5.74
N PRO A 133 3.93 -18.20 -6.17
CA PRO A 133 3.41 -19.09 -7.21
C PRO A 133 2.06 -19.75 -6.86
N TYR A 134 1.76 -19.98 -5.58
CA TYR A 134 0.51 -20.62 -5.16
C TYR A 134 -0.71 -19.70 -5.28
N LEU A 135 -0.52 -18.43 -5.69
CA LEU A 135 -1.62 -17.59 -6.13
C LEU A 135 -2.23 -18.05 -7.47
N PHE A 136 -1.58 -18.97 -8.17
CA PHE A 136 -2.12 -19.65 -9.34
C PHE A 136 -2.71 -21.01 -8.94
N ASP A 137 -3.94 -21.26 -9.39
CA ASP A 137 -4.66 -22.48 -9.06
C ASP A 137 -3.95 -23.69 -9.72
N GLY A 138 -3.82 -24.79 -8.96
CA GLY A 138 -3.16 -26.02 -9.42
C GLY A 138 -1.62 -25.99 -9.43
N VAL A 139 -0.99 -24.93 -8.88
CA VAL A 139 0.47 -24.86 -8.75
C VAL A 139 0.97 -25.45 -7.45
N GLU A 140 0.21 -25.27 -6.38
CA GLU A 140 0.49 -25.87 -5.09
C GLU A 140 0.27 -27.40 -5.15
N PRO A 141 1.22 -28.21 -4.67
CA PRO A 141 1.10 -29.66 -4.71
C PRO A 141 -0.01 -30.14 -3.77
N GLU A 142 -0.79 -31.13 -4.21
CA GLU A 142 -1.73 -31.85 -3.35
C GLU A 142 -1.01 -33.04 -2.66
N PRO A 143 -1.31 -33.34 -1.38
CA PRO A 143 -2.24 -32.64 -0.49
C PRO A 143 -1.73 -31.25 -0.04
N PHE A 144 -2.66 -30.32 0.18
CA PHE A 144 -2.36 -28.98 0.70
C PHE A 144 -1.91 -29.07 2.16
N GLU A 145 -0.61 -29.22 2.37
CA GLU A 145 0.01 -29.34 3.69
C GLU A 145 0.87 -28.11 3.99
N MET A 146 0.98 -27.76 5.27
CA MET A 146 1.88 -26.69 5.71
C MET A 146 3.31 -27.21 5.76
N GLY A 147 4.25 -26.52 5.10
CA GLY A 147 5.64 -26.94 5.10
C GLY A 147 6.61 -25.95 4.45
N GLU A 148 7.89 -26.34 4.46
CA GLU A 148 8.98 -25.57 3.84
C GLU A 148 8.75 -25.24 2.35
N HIS A 149 7.92 -26.02 1.65
CA HIS A 149 7.61 -25.73 0.25
C HIS A 149 6.89 -24.40 0.05
N LEU A 150 6.10 -23.91 1.03
CA LEU A 150 5.51 -22.57 0.96
C LEU A 150 6.65 -21.54 0.83
N ILE A 151 7.63 -21.62 1.73
CA ILE A 151 8.74 -20.68 1.81
C ILE A 151 9.61 -20.79 0.54
N GLN A 152 10.02 -22.01 0.17
CA GLN A 152 10.92 -22.25 -0.97
C GLN A 152 10.29 -21.92 -2.32
N ALA A 153 8.96 -21.94 -2.42
CA ALA A 153 8.26 -21.60 -3.66
C ALA A 153 8.41 -20.11 -4.02
N SER A 154 8.64 -19.20 -3.07
CA SER A 154 8.77 -17.76 -3.34
C SER A 154 10.07 -17.19 -2.77
N GLY A 155 10.88 -16.56 -3.63
CA GLY A 155 12.08 -15.86 -3.18
C GLY A 155 11.78 -14.70 -2.23
N LYS A 156 10.58 -14.11 -2.33
CA LYS A 156 10.09 -13.09 -1.40
C LYS A 156 9.81 -13.69 -0.03
N LEU A 157 9.14 -14.85 0.02
CA LEU A 157 8.83 -15.52 1.28
C LEU A 157 10.09 -16.09 1.96
N CYS A 158 11.09 -16.58 1.20
CA CYS A 158 12.40 -16.92 1.75
C CYS A 158 13.08 -15.75 2.47
N LEU A 159 13.06 -14.56 1.85
CA LEU A 159 13.65 -13.37 2.45
C LEU A 159 12.86 -12.93 3.68
N LEU A 160 11.52 -12.92 3.57
CA LEU A 160 10.63 -12.58 4.67
C LEU A 160 10.85 -13.51 5.86
N ASP A 161 11.03 -14.81 5.63
CA ASP A 161 11.29 -15.81 6.67
C ASP A 161 12.54 -15.49 7.50
N SER A 162 13.65 -15.18 6.82
CA SER A 162 14.89 -14.77 7.49
C SER A 162 14.72 -13.45 8.27
N MET A 163 13.98 -12.49 7.71
CA MET A 163 13.72 -11.20 8.34
C MET A 163 12.83 -11.34 9.58
N LEU A 164 11.72 -12.08 9.48
CA LEU A 164 10.79 -12.29 10.57
C LEU A 164 11.43 -13.07 11.72
N ALA A 165 12.29 -14.06 11.43
CA ALA A 165 13.03 -14.76 12.46
C ALA A 165 13.94 -13.81 13.27
N TYR A 166 14.65 -12.90 12.61
CA TYR A 166 15.48 -11.90 13.26
C TYR A 166 14.64 -10.90 14.08
N LEU A 167 13.54 -10.40 13.50
CA LEU A 167 12.67 -9.42 14.15
C LEU A 167 11.92 -10.01 15.35
N HIS A 168 11.53 -11.28 15.27
CA HIS A 168 10.89 -12.00 16.38
C HIS A 168 11.83 -12.16 17.57
N GLN A 169 13.11 -12.51 17.32
CA GLN A 169 14.13 -12.59 18.37
C GLN A 169 14.39 -11.22 19.02
N GLY A 170 14.24 -10.14 18.25
CA GLY A 170 14.34 -8.76 18.74
C GLY A 170 13.12 -8.25 19.51
N GLY A 171 12.02 -9.01 19.57
CA GLY A 171 10.76 -8.58 20.20
C GLY A 171 10.09 -7.40 19.49
N HIS A 172 10.24 -7.33 18.16
CA HIS A 172 9.59 -6.31 17.33
C HIS A 172 8.14 -6.67 17.03
N HIS A 173 7.31 -5.67 16.76
CA HIS A 173 5.91 -5.86 16.37
C HIS A 173 5.69 -5.32 14.96
N ILE A 174 5.10 -6.13 14.10
CA ILE A 174 5.17 -5.93 12.66
C ILE A 174 3.78 -5.70 12.07
N LEU A 175 3.63 -4.64 11.28
CA LEU A 175 2.52 -4.50 10.34
C LEU A 175 2.95 -5.02 8.97
N LEU A 176 2.25 -6.03 8.47
CA LEU A 176 2.58 -6.68 7.20
C LEU A 176 1.43 -6.44 6.22
N PHE A 177 1.69 -5.62 5.22
CA PHE A 177 0.71 -5.20 4.23
C PHE A 177 0.80 -5.99 2.93
N SER A 178 -0.36 -6.32 2.35
CA SER A 178 -0.47 -6.79 0.97
C SER A 178 -1.69 -6.21 0.25
N GLN A 179 -1.63 -6.08 -1.08
CA GLN A 179 -2.79 -5.72 -1.89
C GLN A 179 -3.70 -6.93 -2.17
N MET A 180 -3.16 -8.14 -2.15
CA MET A 180 -3.89 -9.36 -2.52
C MET A 180 -4.32 -10.12 -1.27
N THR A 181 -5.63 -10.27 -1.04
CA THR A 181 -6.15 -11.03 0.11
C THR A 181 -5.73 -12.51 0.06
N ARG A 182 -5.64 -13.10 -1.12
CA ARG A 182 -5.10 -14.46 -1.30
C ARG A 182 -3.63 -14.59 -0.88
N MET A 183 -2.86 -13.51 -0.93
CA MET A 183 -1.49 -13.52 -0.41
C MET A 183 -1.50 -13.49 1.12
N LEU A 184 -2.48 -12.79 1.73
CA LEU A 184 -2.68 -12.86 3.18
C LEU A 184 -3.07 -14.27 3.64
N ASP A 185 -3.85 -15.02 2.85
CA ASP A 185 -4.17 -16.43 3.14
C ASP A 185 -2.86 -17.26 3.24
N ILE A 186 -1.98 -17.18 2.23
CA ILE A 186 -0.68 -17.86 2.22
C ILE A 186 0.20 -17.41 3.40
N LEU A 187 0.12 -16.13 3.78
CA LEU A 187 0.87 -15.61 4.92
C LEU A 187 0.33 -16.14 6.25
N GLN A 188 -0.99 -16.32 6.41
CA GLN A 188 -1.56 -16.95 7.60
C GLN A 188 -1.05 -18.37 7.76
N ASP A 189 -1.11 -19.16 6.70
CA ASP A 189 -0.59 -20.51 6.62
C ASP A 189 0.89 -20.57 7.03
N TYR A 190 1.69 -19.64 6.52
CA TYR A 190 3.08 -19.48 6.91
C TYR A 190 3.26 -19.09 8.39
N MET A 191 2.44 -18.18 8.93
CA MET A 191 2.52 -17.80 10.35
C MET A 191 2.19 -19.00 11.25
N GLU A 192 1.16 -19.78 10.90
CA GLU A 192 0.78 -20.99 11.62
C GLU A 192 1.88 -22.04 11.57
N TYR A 193 2.48 -22.26 10.40
CA TYR A 193 3.61 -23.18 10.23
C TYR A 193 4.83 -22.80 11.07
N ARG A 194 5.20 -21.51 11.11
CA ARG A 194 6.32 -21.01 11.93
C ARG A 194 5.95 -20.82 13.41
N GLY A 195 4.68 -20.90 13.78
CA GLY A 195 4.20 -20.69 15.14
C GLY A 195 4.20 -19.23 15.59
N TYR A 196 4.10 -18.28 14.66
CA TYR A 196 4.03 -16.86 14.96
C TYR A 196 2.63 -16.41 15.35
N SER A 197 2.50 -15.63 16.42
CA SER A 197 1.23 -15.01 16.79
C SER A 197 0.87 -13.91 15.81
N TYR A 198 -0.37 -13.93 15.30
CA TYR A 198 -0.81 -12.93 14.35
C TYR A 198 -2.28 -12.54 14.51
N GLU A 199 -2.61 -11.35 14.01
CA GLU A 199 -3.99 -10.87 13.78
C GLU A 199 -4.14 -10.54 12.30
N ARG A 200 -5.37 -10.60 11.75
CA ARG A 200 -5.64 -10.31 10.35
C ARG A 200 -6.78 -9.30 10.19
N LEU A 201 -6.62 -8.37 9.27
CA LEU A 201 -7.67 -7.46 8.85
C LEU A 201 -7.65 -7.21 7.34
N ASP A 202 -8.75 -7.58 6.71
CA ASP A 202 -9.04 -7.25 5.32
C ASP A 202 -10.46 -6.68 5.16
N GLY A 203 -10.88 -6.45 3.91
CA GLY A 203 -12.18 -5.87 3.60
C GLY A 203 -13.40 -6.75 3.92
N SER A 204 -13.20 -8.03 4.23
CA SER A 204 -14.27 -8.97 4.59
C SER A 204 -14.59 -8.97 6.10
N VAL A 205 -13.67 -8.47 6.92
CA VAL A 205 -13.79 -8.46 8.39
C VAL A 205 -14.82 -7.43 8.85
N ARG A 206 -15.74 -7.84 9.74
CA ARG A 206 -16.80 -6.97 10.26
C ARG A 206 -16.22 -5.88 11.16
N GLY A 207 -16.96 -4.77 11.31
CA GLY A 207 -16.51 -3.60 12.09
C GLY A 207 -16.18 -3.91 13.56
N GLU A 208 -16.94 -4.80 14.21
CA GLU A 208 -16.69 -5.19 15.60
C GLU A 208 -15.43 -6.07 15.74
N GLU A 209 -15.28 -7.08 14.88
CA GLU A 209 -14.10 -7.95 14.81
C GLU A 209 -12.83 -7.15 14.52
N ARG A 210 -12.93 -6.15 13.63
CA ARG A 210 -11.86 -5.18 13.38
C ARG A 210 -11.37 -4.52 14.66
N ASN A 211 -12.28 -3.97 15.46
CA ASN A 211 -11.91 -3.28 16.70
C ASN A 211 -11.29 -4.24 17.72
N LEU A 212 -11.76 -5.49 17.76
CA LEU A 212 -11.20 -6.54 18.60
C LEU A 212 -9.77 -6.90 18.18
N ALA A 213 -9.51 -7.06 16.88
CA ALA A 213 -8.17 -7.36 16.35
C ALA A 213 -7.17 -6.22 16.68
N ILE A 214 -7.56 -4.95 16.53
CA ILE A 214 -6.74 -3.80 16.92
C ILE A 214 -6.41 -3.83 18.41
N LYS A 215 -7.44 -4.07 19.24
CA LYS A 215 -7.29 -4.12 20.69
C LYS A 215 -6.38 -5.28 21.08
N ASN A 216 -6.55 -6.45 20.48
CA ASN A 216 -5.67 -7.60 20.68
C ASN A 216 -4.24 -7.25 20.33
N PHE A 217 -3.98 -6.70 19.14
CA PHE A 217 -2.63 -6.31 18.72
C PHE A 217 -1.99 -5.25 19.63
N SER A 218 -2.79 -4.35 20.22
CA SER A 218 -2.29 -3.30 21.11
C SER A 218 -2.09 -3.74 22.56
N SER A 219 -2.75 -4.82 22.99
CA SER A 219 -2.82 -5.26 24.40
C SER A 219 -2.16 -6.62 24.66
N LYS A 220 -2.13 -7.48 23.64
CA LYS A 220 -1.50 -8.79 23.65
C LYS A 220 -0.17 -8.69 22.91
N ASP A 221 0.74 -9.59 23.26
CA ASP A 221 2.04 -9.74 22.63
C ASP A 221 1.90 -10.46 21.26
N VAL A 222 1.19 -9.82 20.33
CA VAL A 222 0.98 -10.31 18.97
C VAL A 222 2.13 -9.85 18.09
N PHE A 223 2.83 -10.79 17.47
CA PHE A 223 4.02 -10.49 16.69
C PHE A 223 3.70 -9.78 15.36
N VAL A 224 2.73 -10.29 14.58
CA VAL A 224 2.40 -9.78 13.24
C VAL A 224 0.93 -9.35 13.12
N PHE A 225 0.67 -8.20 12.52
CA PHE A 225 -0.65 -7.82 12.04
C PHE A 225 -0.68 -7.86 10.51
N LEU A 226 -1.38 -8.86 9.95
CA LEU A 226 -1.63 -9.00 8.52
C LEU A 226 -2.73 -8.04 8.08
N LEU A 227 -2.41 -7.14 7.14
CA LEU A 227 -3.30 -6.07 6.72
C LEU A 227 -3.43 -6.04 5.20
N SER A 228 -4.65 -5.96 4.68
CA SER A 228 -4.81 -5.49 3.30
C SER A 228 -4.58 -3.98 3.25
N THR A 229 -3.80 -3.47 2.29
CA THR A 229 -3.47 -2.03 2.22
C THR A 229 -4.71 -1.14 2.19
N LYS A 230 -5.74 -1.56 1.46
CA LYS A 230 -7.02 -0.82 1.38
C LYS A 230 -7.77 -0.78 2.71
N ALA A 231 -7.80 -1.89 3.46
CA ALA A 231 -8.53 -1.93 4.72
C ALA A 231 -7.73 -1.31 5.88
N GLY A 232 -6.40 -1.53 5.90
CA GLY A 232 -5.50 -0.99 6.93
C GLY A 232 -5.12 0.48 6.72
N GLY A 233 -5.26 1.02 5.51
CA GLY A 233 -4.94 2.42 5.20
C GLY A 233 -5.90 3.46 5.82
N VAL A 234 -7.06 3.04 6.31
CA VAL A 234 -8.15 3.95 6.70
C VAL A 234 -8.35 4.02 8.22
N GLY A 235 -8.00 5.16 8.82
CA GLY A 235 -8.57 5.60 10.10
C GLY A 235 -8.13 4.86 11.38
N MET A 236 -7.15 3.96 11.33
CA MET A 236 -6.74 3.14 12.48
C MET A 236 -5.50 3.72 13.20
N ASN A 237 -5.30 3.36 14.48
CA ASN A 237 -4.10 3.66 15.25
C ASN A 237 -3.39 2.35 15.62
N LEU A 238 -2.15 2.18 15.14
CA LEU A 238 -1.38 0.94 15.29
C LEU A 238 0.03 1.24 15.78
N THR A 239 0.16 2.13 16.79
CA THR A 239 1.44 2.53 17.40
C THR A 239 2.13 1.44 18.22
N ALA A 240 1.47 0.30 18.43
CA ALA A 240 2.10 -0.86 19.08
C ALA A 240 3.16 -1.53 18.18
N ALA A 241 3.03 -1.39 16.86
CA ALA A 241 4.04 -1.84 15.91
C ALA A 241 5.19 -0.85 15.84
N ASP A 242 6.40 -1.33 15.58
CA ASP A 242 7.58 -0.52 15.29
C ASP A 242 8.12 -0.76 13.87
N THR A 243 7.69 -1.84 13.22
CA THR A 243 8.16 -2.25 11.89
C THR A 243 6.98 -2.37 10.92
N VAL A 244 7.15 -1.86 9.69
CA VAL A 244 6.15 -1.97 8.61
C VAL A 244 6.80 -2.65 7.42
N ILE A 245 6.18 -3.72 6.92
CA ILE A 245 6.63 -4.47 5.74
C ILE A 245 5.52 -4.45 4.69
N PHE A 246 5.84 -3.97 3.49
CA PHE A 246 4.98 -4.10 2.32
C PHE A 246 5.42 -5.31 1.49
N ILE A 247 4.59 -6.34 1.42
CA ILE A 247 4.85 -7.50 0.57
C ILE A 247 4.74 -7.12 -0.90
N ASP A 248 3.71 -6.34 -1.23
CA ASP A 248 3.52 -5.80 -2.57
C ASP A 248 2.98 -4.36 -2.51
N SER A 249 3.52 -3.52 -3.37
CA SER A 249 3.22 -2.08 -3.37
C SER A 249 1.95 -1.74 -4.15
N ASP A 250 1.28 -0.67 -3.73
CA ASP A 250 0.21 -0.08 -4.51
C ASP A 250 0.77 0.62 -5.75
N PHE A 251 -0.04 0.74 -6.81
CA PHE A 251 0.31 1.60 -7.95
C PHE A 251 0.30 3.08 -7.56
N ASN A 252 -0.48 3.47 -6.55
CA ASN A 252 -0.46 4.79 -5.94
C ASN A 252 0.38 4.75 -4.64
N PRO A 253 1.62 5.27 -4.63
CA PRO A 253 2.49 5.26 -3.45
C PRO A 253 1.89 5.90 -2.20
N GLN A 254 0.91 6.80 -2.38
CA GLN A 254 0.25 7.45 -1.26
C GLN A 254 -0.56 6.50 -0.40
N ASN A 255 -1.10 5.44 -0.97
CA ASN A 255 -1.83 4.43 -0.22
C ASN A 255 -0.89 3.72 0.77
N ASP A 256 0.31 3.35 0.30
CA ASP A 256 1.34 2.73 1.14
C ASP A 256 1.87 3.72 2.19
N LEU A 257 2.11 4.99 1.83
CA LEU A 257 2.50 6.02 2.79
C LEU A 257 1.42 6.26 3.87
N GLN A 258 0.14 6.24 3.50
CA GLN A 258 -0.96 6.37 4.46
C GLN A 258 -1.07 5.15 5.38
N ALA A 259 -0.79 3.95 4.85
CA ALA A 259 -0.72 2.72 5.62
C ALA A 259 0.45 2.72 6.62
N ALA A 260 1.65 3.11 6.19
CA ALA A 260 2.82 3.25 7.08
C ALA A 260 2.60 4.31 8.17
N ALA A 261 1.89 5.40 7.84
CA ALA A 261 1.55 6.46 8.79
C ALA A 261 0.58 6.01 9.92
N ARG A 262 0.02 4.79 9.85
CA ARG A 262 -0.79 4.21 10.94
C ARG A 262 0.05 3.83 12.15
N CYS A 263 1.29 3.42 11.92
CA CYS A 263 2.30 3.11 12.94
C CYS A 263 3.11 4.37 13.29
N HIS A 264 3.67 5.05 12.28
CA HIS A 264 4.50 6.24 12.50
C HIS A 264 3.63 7.47 12.78
N ARG A 265 3.19 7.69 14.02
CA ARG A 265 2.34 8.82 14.42
C ARG A 265 2.56 9.19 15.88
N ILE A 266 2.01 10.34 16.31
CA ILE A 266 2.06 10.77 17.71
C ILE A 266 1.57 9.64 18.62
N GLY A 267 2.39 9.28 19.61
CA GLY A 267 2.21 8.10 20.47
C GLY A 267 3.17 6.96 20.15
N GLN A 268 3.84 6.98 18.99
CA GLN A 268 4.95 6.08 18.69
C GLN A 268 6.19 6.47 19.50
N THR A 269 6.85 5.48 20.09
CA THR A 269 8.06 5.66 20.92
C THR A 269 9.28 4.92 20.38
N ARG A 270 9.11 4.12 19.32
CA ARG A 270 10.18 3.35 18.65
C ARG A 270 10.23 3.61 17.15
#